data_AF-A0A2P2KLW4-F1
#
_entry.id   AF-A0A2P2KLW4-F1
#
_cell.length_a   1.000
_cell.length_b   1.000
_cell.length_c   1.000
_cell.angle_alpha   90.00
_cell.angle_beta   90.00
_cell.angle_gamma   90.00
#
_symmetry.space_group_name_H-M   'P 1'
#
loop_
_entity.id
_entity.type
_entity.pdbx_description
1 polymer ?
#
loop_
_entity_poly.entity_id
_entity_poly.type
_entity_poly.pdbx_seq_one_letter_code
_entity_poly.pdbx_strand_id
1 'polypeptide(L)'
;MAMNTAESLVTQIQGLSGSASDISALHDCLKQAEDSLRNDALRLVPLLNHLDPALHSLGYLYFLDACTSGAVPEDLVEELVLITARFITSCAAEQICLAPTKFIVVCKKFKEQAVLRAPIRGVAPLLAAVRKLQSSPEHLTTLHPDFLQLCLLAKCYKVGLTILKDDIFEVDQPRDLFLYCYYGGMICIGQKHFQKALELLHNVHHLFSHQYPQLWQ
;
A
#
# COMPACT_ATOMS: atom_id res chain seq x y z
N MET A 1 -30.14 -11.42 -14.16
CA MET A 1 -28.90 -11.24 -13.36
C MET A 1 -29.28 -10.38 -12.18
N ALA A 2 -29.18 -10.90 -10.95
CA ALA A 2 -29.51 -10.11 -9.77
C ALA A 2 -28.56 -8.92 -9.71
N MET A 3 -29.09 -7.69 -9.67
CA MET A 3 -28.28 -6.53 -9.33
C MET A 3 -27.73 -6.76 -7.91
N ASN A 4 -26.44 -7.02 -7.79
CA ASN A 4 -25.79 -7.11 -6.50
C ASN A 4 -25.79 -5.70 -5.89
N THR A 5 -26.75 -5.42 -5.02
CA THR A 5 -26.76 -4.17 -4.25
C THR A 5 -25.56 -4.17 -3.30
N ALA A 6 -25.11 -2.98 -2.90
CA ALA A 6 -23.98 -2.83 -1.99
C ALA A 6 -24.23 -3.55 -0.65
N GLU A 7 -25.49 -3.57 -0.15
CA GLU A 7 -25.84 -4.29 1.07
C GLU A 7 -25.79 -5.82 0.89
N SER A 8 -26.17 -6.35 -0.28
CA SER A 8 -26.04 -7.77 -0.61
C SER A 8 -24.57 -8.21 -0.69
N LEU A 9 -23.68 -7.32 -1.14
CA LEU A 9 -22.25 -7.60 -1.14
C LEU A 9 -21.68 -7.67 0.29
N VAL A 10 -22.16 -6.86 1.22
CA VAL A 10 -21.73 -6.94 2.64
C VAL A 10 -22.06 -8.32 3.22
N THR A 11 -23.26 -8.84 3.00
CA THR A 11 -23.65 -10.16 3.53
C THR A 11 -22.84 -11.29 2.87
N GLN A 12 -22.55 -11.19 1.58
CA GLN A 12 -21.67 -12.14 0.88
C GLN A 12 -20.24 -12.09 1.41
N ILE A 13 -19.68 -10.90 1.63
CA ILE A 13 -18.35 -10.73 2.20
C ILE A 13 -18.29 -11.40 3.59
N GLN A 14 -19.27 -11.13 4.46
CA GLN A 14 -19.34 -11.72 5.80
C GLN A 14 -19.44 -13.25 5.76
N GLY A 15 -20.23 -13.80 4.83
CA GLY A 15 -20.43 -15.24 4.71
C GLY A 15 -19.24 -15.99 4.08
N LEU A 16 -18.50 -15.37 3.17
CA LEU A 16 -17.50 -16.05 2.34
C LEU A 16 -16.03 -15.78 2.74
N SER A 17 -15.78 -14.97 3.77
CA SER A 17 -14.41 -14.65 4.19
C SER A 17 -13.73 -15.74 5.05
N GLY A 18 -14.43 -16.84 5.38
CA GLY A 18 -14.00 -17.81 6.40
C GLY A 18 -13.14 -18.97 5.91
N SER A 19 -13.13 -19.31 4.62
CA SER A 19 -12.39 -20.46 4.08
C SER A 19 -11.72 -20.17 2.73
N ALA A 20 -10.73 -20.98 2.34
CA ALA A 20 -9.99 -20.79 1.08
C ALA A 20 -10.84 -21.02 -0.18
N SER A 21 -11.82 -21.93 -0.13
CA SER A 21 -12.76 -22.11 -1.24
C SER A 21 -13.73 -20.93 -1.34
N ASP A 22 -14.24 -20.49 -0.20
CA ASP A 22 -15.22 -19.41 -0.13
C ASP A 22 -14.60 -18.08 -0.54
N ILE A 23 -13.34 -17.83 -0.16
CA ILE A 23 -12.65 -16.58 -0.52
C ILE A 23 -12.35 -16.49 -2.01
N SER A 24 -12.12 -17.61 -2.70
CA SER A 24 -12.00 -17.62 -4.16
C SER A 24 -13.32 -17.24 -4.82
N ALA A 25 -14.43 -17.82 -4.36
CA ALA A 25 -15.77 -17.46 -4.85
C ALA A 25 -16.11 -15.99 -4.56
N LEU A 26 -15.73 -15.49 -3.39
CA LEU A 26 -15.86 -14.08 -3.02
C LEU A 26 -15.07 -13.18 -3.98
N HIS A 27 -13.82 -13.54 -4.28
CA HIS A 27 -12.97 -12.77 -5.18
C HIS A 27 -13.58 -12.64 -6.57
N ASP A 28 -14.13 -13.72 -7.13
CA ASP A 28 -14.79 -13.70 -8.43
C ASP A 28 -16.06 -12.84 -8.42
N CYS A 29 -16.85 -12.91 -7.34
CA CYS A 29 -18.01 -12.05 -7.18
C CYS A 29 -17.63 -10.56 -7.10
N LEU A 30 -16.59 -10.22 -6.34
CA LEU A 30 -16.10 -8.84 -6.19
C LEU A 30 -15.57 -8.27 -7.51
N LYS A 31 -14.88 -9.09 -8.32
CA LYS A 31 -14.46 -8.70 -9.68
C LYS A 31 -15.64 -8.36 -10.57
N GLN A 32 -16.71 -9.15 -10.52
CA GLN A 32 -17.92 -8.90 -11.31
C GLN A 32 -18.68 -7.65 -10.85
N ALA A 33 -18.57 -7.29 -9.57
CA ALA A 33 -19.25 -6.13 -8.99
C ALA A 33 -18.45 -4.81 -9.11
N GLU A 34 -17.23 -4.83 -9.66
CA GLU A 34 -16.28 -3.72 -9.56
C GLU A 34 -16.81 -2.40 -10.14
N ASP A 35 -17.46 -2.45 -11.31
CA ASP A 35 -18.03 -1.24 -11.93
C ASP A 35 -19.21 -0.69 -11.12
N SER A 36 -20.01 -1.57 -10.52
CA SER A 36 -21.10 -1.16 -9.62
C SER A 36 -20.57 -0.49 -8.36
N LEU A 37 -19.49 -1.04 -7.77
CA LEU A 37 -18.85 -0.48 -6.58
C LEU A 37 -18.31 0.94 -6.85
N ARG A 38 -17.71 1.16 -8.04
CA ARG A 38 -17.24 2.49 -8.43
C ARG A 38 -18.37 3.50 -8.58
N ASN A 39 -19.50 3.09 -9.15
CA ASN A 39 -20.66 3.96 -9.35
C ASN A 39 -21.31 4.38 -8.02
N ASP A 40 -21.27 3.53 -6.99
CA ASP A 40 -21.85 3.78 -5.67
C ASP A 40 -20.79 4.15 -4.59
N ALA A 41 -19.58 4.56 -4.99
CA ALA A 41 -18.40 4.67 -4.12
C ALA A 41 -18.63 5.42 -2.78
N LEU A 42 -19.36 6.54 -2.78
CA LEU A 42 -19.63 7.31 -1.55
C LEU A 42 -20.59 6.59 -0.59
N ARG A 43 -21.51 5.77 -1.13
CA ARG A 43 -22.46 4.98 -0.33
C ARG A 43 -21.81 3.77 0.33
N LEU A 44 -20.61 3.39 -0.10
CA LEU A 44 -19.85 2.28 0.47
C LEU A 44 -19.20 2.65 1.81
N VAL A 45 -18.89 3.93 2.06
CA VAL A 45 -18.16 4.35 3.26
C VAL A 45 -18.90 3.96 4.56
N PRO A 46 -20.21 4.22 4.72
CA PRO A 46 -20.94 3.75 5.90
C PRO A 46 -21.00 2.22 6.01
N LEU A 47 -20.95 1.49 4.89
CA LEU A 47 -21.01 0.03 4.87
C LEU A 47 -19.72 -0.60 5.41
N LEU A 48 -18.58 0.08 5.33
CA LEU A 48 -17.31 -0.36 5.92
C LEU A 48 -17.38 -0.57 7.45
N ASN A 49 -18.37 0.04 8.12
CA ASN A 49 -18.60 -0.19 9.56
C ASN A 49 -19.22 -1.56 9.87
N HIS A 50 -19.76 -2.26 8.88
CA HIS A 50 -20.31 -3.61 9.02
C HIS A 50 -19.27 -4.69 8.68
N LEU A 51 -18.06 -4.29 8.30
CA LEU A 51 -16.98 -5.18 7.94
C LEU A 51 -15.84 -5.07 8.95
N ASP A 52 -15.32 -6.22 9.38
CA ASP A 52 -14.09 -6.27 10.16
C ASP A 52 -12.88 -6.23 9.21
N PRO A 53 -11.92 -5.32 9.41
CA PRO A 53 -10.80 -5.17 8.48
C PRO A 53 -9.85 -6.37 8.46
N ALA A 54 -9.78 -7.18 9.52
CA ALA A 54 -8.94 -8.37 9.61
C ALA A 54 -9.64 -9.62 9.05
N LEU A 55 -10.92 -9.80 9.38
CA LEU A 55 -11.69 -10.96 8.92
C LEU A 55 -12.14 -10.82 7.46
N HIS A 56 -12.52 -9.61 7.04
CA HIS A 56 -13.14 -9.35 5.74
C HIS A 56 -12.22 -8.55 4.80
N SER A 57 -10.90 -8.71 4.93
CA SER A 57 -9.91 -7.84 4.28
C SER A 57 -10.06 -7.73 2.76
N LEU A 58 -10.39 -8.82 2.05
CA LEU A 58 -10.56 -8.79 0.59
C LEU A 58 -11.74 -7.90 0.18
N GLY A 59 -12.91 -8.10 0.79
CA GLY A 59 -14.09 -7.27 0.52
C GLY A 59 -13.89 -5.81 0.94
N TYR A 60 -13.27 -5.60 2.11
CA TYR A 60 -12.92 -4.27 2.61
C TYR A 60 -12.00 -3.53 1.63
N LEU A 61 -11.02 -4.23 1.06
CA LEU A 61 -10.10 -3.68 0.07
C LEU A 61 -10.83 -3.21 -1.19
N TYR A 62 -11.76 -4.00 -1.72
CA TYR A 62 -12.55 -3.63 -2.90
C TYR A 62 -13.40 -2.37 -2.64
N PHE A 63 -13.99 -2.26 -1.44
CA PHE A 63 -14.76 -1.07 -1.08
C PHE A 63 -13.85 0.15 -0.97
N LEU A 64 -12.70 0.05 -0.29
CA LEU A 64 -11.73 1.16 -0.19
C LEU A 64 -11.15 1.57 -1.55
N ASP A 65 -10.84 0.61 -2.42
CA ASP A 65 -10.35 0.88 -3.78
C ASP A 65 -11.39 1.69 -4.57
N ALA A 66 -12.67 1.32 -4.48
CA ALA A 66 -13.76 2.09 -5.09
C ALA A 66 -13.91 3.48 -4.47
N CYS A 67 -13.97 3.58 -3.13
CA CYS A 67 -14.09 4.86 -2.41
C CYS A 67 -12.95 5.84 -2.73
N THR A 68 -11.74 5.33 -2.96
CA THR A 68 -10.56 6.16 -3.24
C THR A 68 -10.30 6.37 -4.74
N SER A 69 -11.09 5.77 -5.64
CA SER A 69 -10.89 5.87 -7.10
C SER A 69 -11.36 7.19 -7.70
N GLY A 70 -12.34 7.85 -7.09
CA GLY A 70 -12.87 9.14 -7.55
C GLY A 70 -12.40 10.33 -6.70
N ALA A 71 -12.95 11.50 -7.01
CA ALA A 71 -12.83 12.66 -6.14
C ALA A 71 -13.61 12.41 -4.84
N VAL A 72 -12.91 12.50 -3.70
CA VAL A 72 -13.52 12.37 -2.38
C VAL A 72 -13.85 13.76 -1.85
N PRO A 73 -15.10 14.02 -1.40
CA PRO A 73 -15.46 15.28 -0.75
C PRO A 73 -14.56 15.57 0.45
N GLU A 74 -14.11 16.82 0.61
CA GLU A 74 -13.11 17.20 1.62
C GLU A 74 -13.54 16.85 3.07
N ASP A 75 -14.85 16.92 3.34
CA ASP A 75 -15.47 16.53 4.62
C ASP A 75 -15.34 15.04 4.93
N LEU A 76 -15.24 14.19 3.90
CA LEU A 76 -15.13 12.74 4.03
C LEU A 76 -13.67 12.25 4.03
N VAL A 77 -12.73 13.08 3.56
CA VAL A 77 -11.34 12.64 3.38
C VAL A 77 -10.70 12.23 4.72
N GLU A 78 -10.91 13.01 5.78
CA GLU A 78 -10.32 12.71 7.09
C GLU A 78 -10.84 11.38 7.67
N GLU A 79 -12.13 11.12 7.53
CA GLU A 79 -12.75 9.85 7.91
C GLU A 79 -12.14 8.70 7.09
N LEU A 80 -12.06 8.84 5.76
CA LEU A 80 -11.53 7.81 4.89
C LEU A 80 -10.04 7.52 5.14
N VAL A 81 -9.25 8.55 5.48
CA VAL A 81 -7.84 8.40 5.89
C VAL A 81 -7.73 7.57 7.17
N LEU A 82 -8.56 7.85 8.18
CA LEU A 82 -8.60 7.08 9.43
C LEU A 82 -9.01 5.63 9.20
N ILE A 83 -10.07 5.41 8.42
CA ILE A 83 -10.56 4.09 8.05
C ILE A 83 -9.47 3.30 7.32
N THR A 84 -8.81 3.93 6.33
CA THR A 84 -7.77 3.30 5.52
C THR A 84 -6.53 2.97 6.35
N ALA A 85 -6.11 3.86 7.26
CA ALA A 85 -5.00 3.58 8.18
C ALA A 85 -5.28 2.35 9.07
N ARG A 86 -6.50 2.27 9.63
CA ARG A 86 -6.94 1.13 10.45
C ARG A 86 -6.96 -0.15 9.64
N PHE A 87 -7.48 -0.11 8.42
CA PHE A 87 -7.51 -1.25 7.51
C PHE A 87 -6.10 -1.75 7.18
N ILE A 88 -5.22 -0.88 6.69
CA ILE A 88 -3.84 -1.23 6.34
C ILE A 88 -3.11 -1.89 7.52
N THR A 89 -3.35 -1.38 8.73
CA THR A 89 -2.74 -1.92 9.95
C THR A 89 -3.30 -3.30 10.32
N SER A 90 -4.60 -3.53 10.14
CA SER A 90 -5.30 -4.71 10.68
C SER A 90 -5.55 -5.84 9.65
N CYS A 91 -5.47 -5.56 8.35
CA CYS A 91 -5.81 -6.52 7.31
C CYS A 91 -4.96 -7.80 7.33
N ALA A 92 -5.58 -8.91 6.93
CA ALA A 92 -4.92 -10.20 6.74
C ALA A 92 -4.10 -10.20 5.44
N ALA A 93 -2.83 -10.59 5.52
CA ALA A 93 -1.90 -10.62 4.39
C ALA A 93 -2.39 -11.58 3.29
N GLU A 94 -2.89 -12.74 3.71
CA GLU A 94 -3.35 -13.82 2.84
C GLU A 94 -4.48 -13.36 1.92
N GLN A 95 -5.37 -12.49 2.43
CA GLN A 95 -6.49 -11.96 1.66
C GLN A 95 -6.08 -10.82 0.73
N ILE A 96 -5.25 -9.87 1.19
CA ILE A 96 -4.82 -8.75 0.35
C ILE A 96 -3.91 -9.20 -0.80
N CYS A 97 -3.18 -10.31 -0.61
CA CYS A 97 -2.34 -10.92 -1.64
C CYS A 97 -3.15 -11.55 -2.79
N LEU A 98 -4.47 -11.70 -2.65
CA LEU A 98 -5.36 -12.08 -3.76
C LEU A 98 -5.58 -10.91 -4.74
N ALA A 99 -5.45 -9.67 -4.27
CA ALA A 99 -5.62 -8.44 -5.08
C ALA A 99 -4.53 -7.39 -4.78
N PRO A 100 -3.22 -7.73 -4.95
CA PRO A 100 -2.11 -6.91 -4.48
C PRO A 100 -2.06 -5.54 -5.17
N THR A 101 -2.41 -5.47 -6.46
CA THR A 101 -2.46 -4.22 -7.21
C THR A 101 -3.44 -3.21 -6.59
N LYS A 102 -4.62 -3.67 -6.14
CA LYS A 102 -5.60 -2.80 -5.46
C LYS A 102 -5.07 -2.32 -4.13
N PHE A 103 -4.45 -3.22 -3.36
CA PHE A 103 -3.86 -2.86 -2.07
C PHE A 103 -2.76 -1.81 -2.21
N ILE A 104 -1.89 -1.95 -3.23
CA ILE A 104 -0.85 -0.96 -3.55
C ILE A 104 -1.46 0.39 -3.90
N VAL A 105 -2.51 0.42 -4.74
CA VAL A 105 -3.21 1.66 -5.12
C VAL A 105 -3.80 2.37 -3.89
N VAL A 106 -4.50 1.63 -3.02
CA VAL A 106 -5.08 2.18 -1.78
C VAL A 106 -3.97 2.73 -0.87
N CYS A 107 -2.86 2.01 -0.71
CA CYS A 107 -1.72 2.47 0.12
C CYS A 107 -1.08 3.75 -0.44
N LYS A 108 -0.92 3.86 -1.77
CA LYS A 108 -0.35 5.05 -2.42
C LYS A 108 -1.25 6.27 -2.26
N LYS A 109 -2.56 6.13 -2.47
CA LYS A 109 -3.53 7.21 -2.24
C LYS A 109 -3.59 7.61 -0.77
N PHE A 110 -3.57 6.64 0.14
CA PHE A 110 -3.46 6.91 1.58
C PHE A 110 -2.20 7.71 1.91
N LYS A 111 -1.04 7.34 1.36
CA LYS A 111 0.21 8.08 1.53
C LYS A 111 0.08 9.52 1.06
N GLU A 112 -0.48 9.77 -0.11
CA GLU A 112 -0.71 11.13 -0.65
C GLU A 112 -1.53 11.97 0.33
N GLN A 113 -2.65 11.44 0.84
CA GLN A 113 -3.48 12.14 1.80
C GLN A 113 -2.79 12.34 3.16
N ALA A 114 -1.97 11.38 3.61
CA ALA A 114 -1.17 11.50 4.83
C ALA A 114 -0.09 12.59 4.69
N VAL A 115 0.56 12.70 3.53
CA VAL A 115 1.58 13.73 3.26
C VAL A 115 0.98 15.14 3.31
N LEU A 116 -0.21 15.33 2.74
CA LEU A 116 -0.89 16.62 2.72
C LEU A 116 -1.33 17.09 4.12
N ARG A 117 -1.63 16.16 5.03
CA ARG A 117 -2.18 16.46 6.36
C ARG A 117 -1.12 16.41 7.45
N ALA A 118 -0.55 15.23 7.68
CA ALA A 118 0.48 14.99 8.69
C ALA A 118 1.25 13.70 8.34
N PRO A 119 2.43 13.80 7.69
CA PRO A 119 3.18 12.65 7.17
C PRO A 119 3.41 11.53 8.20
N ILE A 120 3.63 11.90 9.46
CA ILE A 120 3.85 10.96 10.57
C ILE A 120 2.73 9.93 10.73
N ARG A 121 1.47 10.30 10.42
CA ARG A 121 0.30 9.42 10.56
C ARG A 121 0.34 8.23 9.60
N GLY A 122 1.05 8.35 8.49
CA GLY A 122 1.17 7.27 7.52
C GLY A 122 2.35 6.31 7.79
N VAL A 123 3.30 6.65 8.67
CA VAL A 123 4.54 5.88 8.85
C VAL A 123 4.25 4.45 9.33
N ALA A 124 3.48 4.30 10.40
CA ALA A 124 3.17 2.98 10.94
C ALA A 124 2.29 2.14 9.99
N PRO A 125 1.19 2.68 9.40
CA PRO A 125 0.42 1.94 8.40
C PRO A 125 1.23 1.52 7.18
N LEU A 126 2.03 2.41 6.57
CA LEU A 126 2.83 2.02 5.40
C LEU A 126 3.89 0.96 5.73
N LEU A 127 4.51 1.02 6.92
CA LEU A 127 5.42 -0.05 7.34
C LEU A 127 4.70 -1.40 7.45
N ALA A 128 3.48 -1.41 7.99
CA ALA A 128 2.66 -2.62 8.05
C ALA A 128 2.31 -3.11 6.63
N ALA A 129 1.97 -2.21 5.71
CA ALA A 129 1.69 -2.55 4.31
C ALA A 129 2.88 -3.21 3.61
N VAL A 130 4.09 -2.63 3.76
CA VAL A 130 5.33 -3.18 3.21
C VAL A 130 5.54 -4.61 3.70
N ARG A 131 5.45 -4.84 5.02
CA ARG A 131 5.66 -6.16 5.62
C ARG A 131 4.63 -7.21 5.20
N LYS A 132 3.38 -6.80 4.95
CA LYS A 132 2.33 -7.73 4.52
C LYS A 132 2.42 -8.12 3.06
N LEU A 133 2.95 -7.25 2.21
CA LEU A 133 3.19 -7.55 0.79
C LEU A 133 4.50 -8.29 0.55
N GLN A 134 5.46 -8.13 1.45
CA GLN A 134 6.79 -8.68 1.30
C GLN A 134 6.77 -10.20 1.51
N SER A 135 7.09 -10.96 0.47
CA SER A 135 7.16 -12.43 0.49
C SER A 135 8.37 -12.94 1.27
N SER A 136 9.50 -12.23 1.19
CA SER A 136 10.75 -12.52 1.90
C SER A 136 11.46 -11.21 2.26
N PRO A 137 12.29 -11.17 3.33
CA PRO A 137 13.07 -9.98 3.69
C PRO A 137 13.95 -9.43 2.55
N GLU A 138 14.29 -10.28 1.58
CA GLU A 138 15.14 -9.98 0.43
C GLU A 138 14.37 -9.42 -0.78
N HIS A 139 13.02 -9.44 -0.74
CA HIS A 139 12.15 -8.96 -1.81
C HIS A 139 11.77 -7.49 -1.66
N LEU A 140 12.01 -6.72 -2.73
CA LEU A 140 11.64 -5.32 -2.83
C LEU A 140 10.22 -5.14 -3.40
N THR A 141 9.27 -4.96 -2.50
CA THR A 141 7.92 -4.54 -2.88
C THR A 141 7.88 -3.09 -3.40
N THR A 142 6.89 -2.80 -4.25
CA THR A 142 6.63 -1.46 -4.81
C THR A 142 6.33 -0.39 -3.76
N LEU A 143 6.01 -0.75 -2.51
CA LEU A 143 5.72 0.18 -1.42
C LEU A 143 6.96 0.58 -0.60
N HIS A 144 8.09 -0.11 -0.76
CA HIS A 144 9.32 0.25 -0.04
C HIS A 144 9.76 1.70 -0.29
N PRO A 145 9.85 2.19 -1.55
CA PRO A 145 10.26 3.56 -1.79
C PRO A 145 9.25 4.58 -1.27
N ASP A 146 7.95 4.27 -1.36
CA ASP A 146 6.86 5.08 -0.83
C ASP A 146 6.97 5.27 0.69
N PHE A 147 7.29 4.19 1.41
CA PHE A 147 7.51 4.22 2.86
C PHE A 147 8.77 4.98 3.25
N LEU A 148 9.89 4.80 2.52
CA LEU A 148 11.12 5.57 2.77
C LEU A 148 10.93 7.06 2.52
N GLN A 149 10.27 7.43 1.42
CA GLN A 149 9.90 8.81 1.13
C GLN A 149 9.07 9.41 2.27
N LEU A 150 8.08 8.66 2.76
CA LEU A 150 7.25 9.11 3.87
C LEU A 150 8.05 9.30 5.16
N CYS A 151 8.99 8.39 5.47
CA CYS A 151 9.90 8.53 6.60
C CYS A 151 10.78 9.77 6.49
N LEU A 152 11.23 10.13 5.28
CA LEU A 152 11.99 11.36 5.04
C LEU A 152 11.15 12.61 5.36
N LEU A 153 9.94 12.67 4.82
CA LEU A 153 9.01 13.79 5.02
C LEU A 153 8.59 13.93 6.49
N ALA A 154 8.36 12.81 7.18
CA ALA A 154 8.02 12.76 8.60
C ALA A 154 9.24 12.91 9.54
N LYS A 155 10.47 13.02 9.00
CA LYS A 155 11.74 12.99 9.75
C LYS A 155 11.89 11.76 10.67
N CYS A 156 11.29 10.64 10.29
CA CYS A 156 11.28 9.37 11.02
C CYS A 156 12.37 8.41 10.56
N TYR A 157 13.60 8.90 10.50
CA TYR A 157 14.73 8.15 9.92
C TYR A 157 15.03 6.83 10.66
N LYS A 158 14.86 6.80 12.00
CA LYS A 158 15.04 5.57 12.79
C LYS A 158 14.08 4.45 12.38
N VAL A 159 12.84 4.81 12.01
CA VAL A 159 11.83 3.85 11.56
C VAL A 159 12.13 3.40 10.13
N GLY A 160 12.51 4.34 9.25
CA GLY A 160 12.96 4.02 7.89
C GLY A 160 14.17 3.09 7.85
N LEU A 161 15.12 3.23 8.79
CA LEU A 161 16.26 2.32 8.91
C LEU A 161 15.86 0.85 9.13
N THR A 162 14.68 0.56 9.67
CA THR A 162 14.31 -0.82 10.01
C THR A 162 14.16 -1.73 8.79
N ILE A 163 13.87 -1.17 7.61
CA ILE A 163 13.76 -1.93 6.35
C ILE A 163 15.04 -1.86 5.50
N LEU A 164 16.03 -1.08 5.92
CA LEU A 164 17.32 -0.92 5.22
C LEU A 164 18.41 -1.87 5.79
N LYS A 165 18.03 -2.72 6.74
CA LYS A 165 18.94 -3.66 7.40
C LYS A 165 19.18 -4.91 6.57
N ASP A 166 18.13 -5.38 5.91
CA ASP A 166 18.15 -6.56 5.08
C ASP A 166 18.68 -6.20 3.69
N ASP A 167 19.43 -7.11 3.09
CA ASP A 167 19.92 -6.95 1.72
C ASP A 167 18.84 -7.39 0.75
N ILE A 168 18.59 -6.55 -0.25
CA ILE A 168 17.57 -6.77 -1.28
C ILE A 168 18.22 -7.47 -2.47
N PHE A 169 17.69 -8.63 -2.84
CA PHE A 169 18.15 -9.42 -3.98
C PHE A 169 17.07 -9.59 -5.05
N GLU A 170 15.79 -9.59 -4.66
CA GLU A 170 14.67 -9.79 -5.57
C GLU A 170 13.98 -8.45 -5.88
N VAL A 171 14.01 -8.03 -7.15
CA VAL A 171 13.53 -6.72 -7.59
C VAL A 171 12.67 -6.87 -8.85
N ASP A 172 11.39 -6.48 -8.75
CA ASP A 172 10.46 -6.53 -9.88
C ASP A 172 10.57 -5.32 -10.80
N GLN A 173 10.87 -4.14 -10.24
CA GLN A 173 10.84 -2.86 -10.95
C GLN A 173 12.14 -2.06 -10.71
N PRO A 174 12.95 -1.80 -11.75
CA PRO A 174 14.20 -1.04 -11.62
C PRO A 174 14.01 0.34 -11.01
N ARG A 175 12.88 1.00 -11.32
CA ARG A 175 12.52 2.31 -10.76
C ARG A 175 12.35 2.25 -9.24
N ASP A 176 11.77 1.18 -8.72
CA ASP A 176 11.53 1.02 -7.30
C ASP A 176 12.85 0.79 -6.57
N LEU A 177 13.77 0.01 -7.15
CA LEU A 177 15.13 -0.13 -6.63
C LEU A 177 15.90 1.19 -6.61
N PHE A 178 15.82 1.98 -7.69
CA PHE A 178 16.43 3.30 -7.75
C PHE A 178 15.94 4.20 -6.61
N LEU A 179 14.62 4.30 -6.43
CA LEU A 179 14.03 5.16 -5.40
C LEU A 179 14.29 4.61 -3.99
N TYR A 180 14.29 3.30 -3.81
CA TYR A 180 14.67 2.64 -2.56
C TYR A 180 16.11 3.02 -2.16
N CYS A 181 17.06 2.86 -3.08
CA CYS A 181 18.45 3.22 -2.84
C CYS A 181 18.63 4.73 -2.60
N TYR A 182 17.96 5.58 -3.38
CA TYR A 182 18.05 7.03 -3.23
C TYR A 182 17.51 7.51 -1.89
N TYR A 183 16.27 7.16 -1.54
CA TYR A 183 15.67 7.57 -0.27
C TYR A 183 16.33 6.88 0.93
N GLY A 184 16.72 5.61 0.77
CA GLY A 184 17.47 4.86 1.79
C GLY A 184 18.82 5.50 2.09
N GLY A 185 19.56 5.91 1.07
CA GLY A 185 20.82 6.65 1.21
C GLY A 185 20.65 7.93 2.01
N MET A 186 19.62 8.73 1.71
CA MET A 186 19.30 9.95 2.48
C MET A 186 19.00 9.65 3.95
N ILE A 187 18.24 8.60 4.24
CA ILE A 187 17.95 8.17 5.62
C ILE A 187 19.22 7.73 6.34
N CYS A 188 20.06 6.91 5.69
CA CYS A 188 21.33 6.46 6.24
C CYS A 188 22.27 7.64 6.55
N ILE A 189 22.37 8.64 5.67
CA ILE A 189 23.12 9.89 5.93
C ILE A 189 22.56 10.61 7.16
N GLY A 190 21.25 10.77 7.24
CA GLY A 190 20.59 11.42 8.37
C GLY A 190 20.80 10.71 9.72
N GLN A 191 21.11 9.41 9.69
CA GLN A 191 21.44 8.60 10.87
C GLN A 191 22.94 8.30 11.01
N LYS A 192 23.79 8.92 10.17
CA LYS A 192 25.25 8.75 10.16
C LYS A 192 25.74 7.32 9.83
N HIS A 193 24.91 6.53 9.16
CA HIS A 193 25.27 5.22 8.62
C HIS A 193 25.94 5.39 7.24
N PHE A 194 27.09 6.07 7.21
CA PHE A 194 27.72 6.52 5.96
C PHE A 194 28.15 5.38 5.04
N GLN A 195 28.58 4.25 5.61
CA GLN A 195 28.98 3.07 4.82
C GLN A 195 27.80 2.52 4.00
N LYS A 196 26.66 2.25 4.66
CA LYS A 196 25.44 1.78 3.97
C LYS A 196 24.89 2.84 3.02
N ALA A 197 25.00 4.14 3.37
CA ALA A 197 24.61 5.21 2.46
C ALA A 197 25.43 5.19 1.16
N LEU A 198 26.74 5.00 1.25
CA LEU A 198 27.63 4.92 0.10
C LEU A 198 27.28 3.72 -0.79
N GLU A 199 27.02 2.56 -0.20
CA GLU A 199 26.57 1.36 -0.92
C GLU A 199 25.27 1.62 -1.70
N LEU A 200 24.26 2.18 -1.04
CA LEU A 200 22.97 2.49 -1.69
C LEU A 200 23.13 3.54 -2.79
N LEU A 201 23.90 4.60 -2.57
CA LEU A 201 24.08 5.67 -3.56
C LEU A 201 24.98 5.25 -4.74
N HIS A 202 25.93 4.33 -4.56
CA HIS A 202 26.64 3.72 -5.67
C HIS A 202 25.70 2.93 -6.60
N ASN A 203 24.74 2.19 -6.03
CA ASN A 203 23.74 1.48 -6.83
C ASN A 203 22.88 2.45 -7.66
N VAL A 204 22.55 3.63 -7.12
CA VAL A 204 21.85 4.70 -7.86
C VAL A 204 22.66 5.14 -9.08
N HIS A 205 23.95 5.41 -8.91
CA HIS A 205 24.83 5.83 -10.01
C HIS A 205 24.91 4.76 -11.11
N HIS A 206 25.09 3.49 -10.73
CA HIS A 206 25.16 2.38 -11.68
C HIS A 206 23.85 2.16 -12.46
N LEU A 207 22.70 2.25 -11.78
CA LEU A 207 21.39 2.15 -12.45
C LEU A 207 21.17 3.31 -13.43
N PHE A 208 21.54 4.54 -13.04
CA PHE A 208 21.37 5.73 -13.86
C PHE A 208 22.29 5.74 -15.09
N SER A 209 23.55 5.32 -14.95
CA SER A 209 24.51 5.27 -16.05
C SER A 209 24.13 4.23 -17.12
N HIS A 210 23.55 3.09 -16.72
CA HIS A 210 23.00 2.12 -17.65
C HIS A 210 21.75 2.62 -18.39
N GLN A 211 20.91 3.41 -17.73
CA GLN A 211 19.64 3.86 -18.27
C GLN A 211 19.77 5.12 -19.16
N TYR A 212 20.77 5.96 -18.88
CA TYR A 212 21.04 7.19 -19.63
C TYR A 212 22.54 7.39 -19.90
N PRO A 213 23.18 6.53 -20.72
CA PRO A 213 24.61 6.63 -21.01
C PRO A 213 25.00 7.94 -21.72
N GLN A 214 24.02 8.62 -22.33
CA GLN A 214 24.18 9.81 -23.17
C GLN A 214 24.48 11.09 -22.36
N LEU A 215 24.21 11.08 -21.05
CA LEU A 215 24.41 12.24 -20.17
C LEU A 215 25.84 12.32 -19.58
N TRP A 216 26.69 11.34 -19.90
CA TRP A 216 28.05 11.20 -19.37
C TRP A 216 29.13 11.18 -20.47
N GLN A 217 28.76 11.57 -21.69
CA GLN A 217 29.66 11.90 -22.80
C GLN A 217 29.78 13.41 -22.93
#